data_AF-A0A8T7MMS7-F1
#
_entry.id   AF-A0A8T7MMS7-F1
#
_cell.length_a   1.000
_cell.length_b   1.000
_cell.length_c   1.000
_cell.angle_alpha   90.00
_cell.angle_beta   90.00
_cell.angle_gamma   90.00
#
_symmetry.space_group_name_H-M   'P 1'
#
loop_
_entity.id
_entity.type
_entity.pdbx_description
1 polymer ?
#
loop_
_entity_poly.entity_id
_entity_poly.type
_entity_poly.pdbx_seq_one_letter_code
_entity_poly.pdbx_strand_id
1 'polypeptide(L)'
;MEQAHYEVVKISLYNMTPLLIEGFAQLYRQDPALVIYLGDHLKARVEEGIVNLRDILLGTLQFDYPPVLSNDLKWLQGLLEARHVNPQLLPSYLNLFRTYLTNELPPEYVAEVLAVFDQAVAPVLQVE
;
A
#
# COMPACT_ATOMS: atom_id res chain seq x y z
N MET A 1 -0.25 20.41 -4.36
CA MET A 1 1.04 20.56 -3.67
C MET A 1 2.03 21.40 -4.51
N GLU A 2 2.90 22.21 -3.90
CA GLU A 2 3.98 22.91 -4.63
C GLU A 2 5.05 21.92 -5.13
N GLN A 3 5.72 22.22 -6.26
CA GLN A 3 6.67 21.27 -6.88
C GLN A 3 7.81 20.83 -5.96
N ALA A 4 8.36 21.75 -5.15
CA ALA A 4 9.43 21.42 -4.22
C ALA A 4 8.96 20.45 -3.12
N HIS A 5 7.75 20.65 -2.60
CA HIS A 5 7.14 19.77 -1.61
C HIS A 5 6.83 18.39 -2.21
N TYR A 6 6.35 18.35 -3.45
CA TYR A 6 6.09 17.12 -4.18
C TYR A 6 7.35 16.26 -4.32
N GLU A 7 8.49 16.85 -4.71
CA GLU A 7 9.73 16.09 -4.85
C GLU A 7 10.22 15.52 -3.52
N VAL A 8 10.03 16.23 -2.40
CA VAL A 8 10.38 15.73 -1.06
C VAL A 8 9.53 14.50 -0.69
N VAL A 9 8.20 14.59 -0.89
CA VAL A 9 7.29 13.46 -0.64
C VAL A 9 7.65 12.28 -1.54
N LYS A 10 7.90 12.55 -2.83
CA LYS A 10 8.32 11.54 -3.80
C LYS A 10 9.59 10.81 -3.38
N ILE A 11 10.66 11.52 -3.04
CA ILE A 11 11.90 10.89 -2.56
C ILE A 11 11.63 10.00 -1.34
N SER A 12 10.84 10.49 -0.39
CA SER A 12 10.51 9.75 0.84
C SER A 12 9.74 8.46 0.51
N LEU A 13 8.72 8.54 -0.35
CA LEU A 13 7.94 7.38 -0.80
C LEU A 13 8.79 6.35 -1.56
N TYR A 14 9.72 6.80 -2.41
CA TYR A 14 10.66 5.90 -3.09
C TYR A 14 11.64 5.24 -2.11
N ASN A 15 12.15 5.98 -1.12
CA ASN A 15 13.08 5.45 -0.12
C ASN A 15 12.44 4.38 0.77
N MET A 16 11.17 4.53 1.14
CA MET A 16 10.47 3.52 1.96
C MET A 16 9.97 2.31 1.16
N THR A 17 9.84 2.41 -0.17
CA THR A 17 9.35 1.34 -1.04
C THR A 17 10.04 -0.03 -0.78
N PRO A 18 11.39 -0.15 -0.81
CA PRO A 18 12.03 -1.44 -0.57
C PRO A 18 11.77 -2.00 0.84
N LEU A 19 11.73 -1.15 1.87
CA LEU A 19 11.44 -1.55 3.25
C LEU A 19 10.01 -2.08 3.39
N LEU A 20 9.05 -1.43 2.74
CA LEU A 20 7.67 -1.87 2.67
C LEU A 20 7.57 -3.24 1.97
N ILE A 21 8.23 -3.41 0.83
CA ILE A 21 8.23 -4.69 0.09
C ILE A 21 8.75 -5.82 0.99
N GLU A 22 9.84 -5.61 1.71
CA GLU A 22 10.40 -6.61 2.63
C GLU A 22 9.45 -6.90 3.80
N GLY A 23 8.92 -5.87 4.44
CA GLY A 23 7.98 -6.00 5.56
C GLY A 23 6.70 -6.75 5.16
N PHE A 24 6.14 -6.45 3.99
CA PHE A 24 4.96 -7.15 3.49
C PHE A 24 5.25 -8.57 3.03
N ALA A 25 6.39 -8.80 2.39
CA ALA A 25 6.77 -10.16 2.04
C ALA A 25 6.95 -11.03 3.30
N GLN A 26 7.42 -10.46 4.42
CA GLN A 26 7.47 -11.16 5.71
C GLN A 26 6.07 -11.41 6.28
N LEU A 27 5.19 -10.40 6.29
CA LEU A 27 3.81 -10.53 6.74
C LEU A 27 3.08 -11.64 5.97
N TYR A 28 3.22 -11.66 4.65
CA TYR A 28 2.57 -12.64 3.78
C TYR A 28 3.11 -14.06 3.97
N ARG A 29 4.40 -14.20 4.31
CA ARG A 29 5.00 -15.50 4.63
C ARG A 29 4.50 -16.12 5.93
N GLN A 30 3.84 -15.34 6.79
CA GLN A 30 3.21 -15.86 8.01
C GLN A 30 1.92 -16.64 7.71
N ASP A 31 1.37 -16.52 6.50
CA ASP A 31 0.18 -17.27 6.09
C ASP A 31 0.55 -18.40 5.11
N PRO A 32 0.49 -19.68 5.55
CA PRO A 32 0.86 -20.82 4.71
C PRO A 32 0.01 -20.97 3.45
N ALA A 33 -1.27 -20.59 3.49
CA ALA A 33 -2.15 -20.71 2.32
C ALA A 33 -1.72 -19.72 1.22
N LEU A 34 -1.33 -18.51 1.62
CA LEU A 34 -0.83 -17.50 0.71
C LEU A 34 0.54 -17.88 0.13
N VAL A 35 1.43 -18.46 0.95
CA VAL A 35 2.73 -18.99 0.50
C VAL A 35 2.55 -20.13 -0.51
N ILE A 36 1.65 -21.08 -0.26
CA ILE A 36 1.37 -22.18 -1.18
C ILE A 36 0.79 -21.66 -2.49
N TYR A 37 -0.10 -20.68 -2.43
CA TYR A 37 -0.77 -20.15 -3.61
C TYR A 37 0.14 -19.30 -4.48
N LEU A 38 0.91 -18.39 -3.88
CA LEU A 38 1.77 -17.46 -4.62
C LEU A 38 3.15 -18.04 -4.91
N GLY A 39 3.66 -18.95 -4.08
CA GLY A 39 4.98 -19.54 -4.21
C GLY A 39 6.06 -18.50 -4.48
N ASP A 40 6.84 -18.71 -5.54
CA ASP A 40 7.93 -17.82 -5.96
C ASP A 40 7.43 -16.44 -6.44
N HIS A 41 6.14 -16.30 -6.78
CA HIS A 41 5.56 -15.03 -7.19
C HIS A 41 5.18 -14.11 -6.04
N LEU A 42 5.24 -14.58 -4.78
CA LEU A 42 4.83 -13.80 -3.61
C LEU A 42 5.53 -12.45 -3.55
N LYS A 43 6.87 -12.43 -3.70
CA LYS A 43 7.65 -11.19 -3.65
C LYS A 43 7.26 -10.23 -4.77
N ALA A 44 7.12 -10.75 -6.00
CA ALA A 44 6.75 -9.94 -7.15
C ALA A 44 5.35 -9.32 -7.00
N ARG A 45 4.39 -10.07 -6.42
CA ARG A 45 3.05 -9.56 -6.14
C ARG A 45 3.02 -8.49 -5.07
N VAL A 46 3.82 -8.66 -4.01
CA VAL A 46 3.98 -7.63 -2.99
C VAL A 46 4.60 -6.37 -3.59
N GLU A 47 5.64 -6.53 -4.40
CA GLU A 47 6.31 -5.42 -5.08
C GLU A 47 5.36 -4.64 -6.00
N GLU A 48 4.59 -5.33 -6.84
CA GLU A 48 3.57 -4.72 -7.70
C GLU A 48 2.55 -3.91 -6.89
N GLY A 49 2.01 -4.48 -5.81
CA GLY A 49 1.03 -3.79 -4.95
C GLY A 49 1.60 -2.53 -4.29
N ILE A 50 2.85 -2.55 -3.85
CA ILE A 50 3.51 -1.41 -3.21
C ILE A 50 3.86 -0.31 -4.20
N VAL A 51 4.40 -0.68 -5.35
CA VAL A 51 4.70 0.25 -6.44
C VAL A 51 3.42 0.93 -6.92
N ASN A 52 2.35 0.17 -7.14
CA ASN A 52 1.10 0.73 -7.62
C ASN A 52 0.47 1.67 -6.61
N LEU A 53 0.45 1.31 -5.32
CA LEU A 53 -0.06 2.22 -4.28
C LEU A 53 0.77 3.50 -4.18
N ARG A 54 2.10 3.41 -4.22
CA ARG A 54 2.99 4.58 -4.25
C ARG A 54 2.66 5.49 -5.43
N ASP A 55 2.54 4.92 -6.63
CA ASP A 55 2.33 5.68 -7.85
C ASP A 55 0.94 6.34 -7.88
N ILE A 56 -0.07 5.71 -7.26
CA ILE A 56 -1.37 6.34 -7.00
C ILE A 56 -1.23 7.55 -6.09
N LEU A 57 -0.54 7.41 -4.95
CA LEU A 57 -0.33 8.55 -4.02
C LEU A 57 0.35 9.72 -4.76
N LEU A 58 1.41 9.43 -5.51
CA LEU A 58 2.13 10.43 -6.29
C LEU A 58 1.28 11.07 -7.38
N GLY A 59 0.53 10.26 -8.13
CA GLY A 59 -0.36 10.76 -9.18
C GLY A 59 -1.44 11.69 -8.63
N THR A 60 -2.07 11.30 -7.52
CA THR A 60 -3.08 12.14 -6.86
C THR A 60 -2.49 13.44 -6.31
N LEU A 61 -1.35 13.39 -5.63
CA LEU A 61 -0.70 14.59 -5.09
C LEU A 61 -0.23 15.57 -6.19
N GLN A 62 0.16 15.05 -7.35
CA GLN A 62 0.67 15.86 -8.46
C GLN A 62 -0.45 16.47 -9.31
N PHE A 63 -1.48 15.70 -9.60
CA PHE A 63 -2.48 16.05 -10.63
C PHE A 63 -3.89 16.26 -10.08
N ASP A 64 -4.09 16.12 -8.76
CA ASP A 64 -5.39 16.23 -8.09
C ASP A 64 -6.44 15.25 -8.68
N TYR A 65 -5.97 14.12 -9.20
CA TYR A 65 -6.85 13.04 -9.66
C TYR A 65 -7.30 12.19 -8.48
N PRO A 66 -8.57 11.75 -8.45
CA PRO A 66 -9.04 10.85 -7.41
C PRO A 66 -8.14 9.61 -7.38
N PRO A 67 -7.72 9.15 -6.20
CA PRO A 67 -6.90 7.96 -6.10
C PRO A 67 -7.74 6.76 -6.53
N VAL A 68 -7.59 6.35 -7.78
CA VAL A 68 -8.31 5.20 -8.31
C VAL A 68 -7.72 3.98 -7.64
N LEU A 69 -8.56 3.29 -6.87
CA LEU A 69 -8.16 2.09 -6.14
C LEU A 69 -7.43 1.11 -7.08
N SER A 70 -6.24 0.67 -6.68
CA SER A 70 -5.49 -0.28 -7.50
C SER A 70 -6.28 -1.58 -7.62
N ASN A 71 -6.32 -2.13 -8.83
CA ASN A 71 -6.87 -3.47 -9.04
C ASN A 71 -6.20 -4.51 -8.12
N ASP A 72 -5.00 -4.23 -7.60
CA ASP A 72 -4.25 -5.10 -6.70
C ASP A 72 -4.84 -5.17 -5.29
N LEU A 73 -5.32 -4.05 -4.72
CA LEU A 73 -5.97 -4.08 -3.41
C LEU A 73 -7.29 -4.87 -3.46
N LYS A 74 -8.05 -4.71 -4.55
CA LYS A 74 -9.26 -5.51 -4.84
C LYS A 74 -8.92 -6.99 -5.09
N TRP A 75 -7.86 -7.25 -5.86
CA TRP A 75 -7.41 -8.61 -6.13
C TRP A 75 -6.95 -9.29 -4.84
N LEU A 76 -6.19 -8.60 -4.00
CA LEU A 76 -5.75 -9.09 -2.70
C LEU A 76 -6.95 -9.40 -1.82
N GLN A 77 -7.90 -8.48 -1.70
CA GLN A 77 -9.15 -8.72 -0.96
C GLN A 77 -9.87 -9.98 -1.46
N GLY A 78 -10.12 -10.08 -2.77
CA GLY A 78 -10.79 -11.24 -3.36
C GLY A 78 -10.00 -12.54 -3.19
N LEU A 79 -8.67 -12.48 -3.23
CA LEU A 79 -7.81 -13.62 -2.93
C LEU A 79 -7.98 -14.07 -1.47
N LEU A 80 -7.97 -13.11 -0.53
CA LEU A 80 -8.08 -13.40 0.90
C LEU A 80 -9.43 -14.07 1.21
N GLU A 81 -10.52 -13.52 0.67
CA GLU A 81 -11.87 -14.04 0.81
C GLU A 81 -12.03 -15.44 0.19
N ALA A 82 -11.55 -15.63 -1.05
CA ALA A 82 -11.74 -16.89 -1.78
C ALA A 82 -10.91 -18.06 -1.26
N ARG A 83 -9.85 -17.80 -0.49
CA ARG A 83 -8.87 -18.81 -0.07
C ARG A 83 -8.85 -19.09 1.43
N HIS A 84 -9.79 -18.51 2.19
CA HIS A 84 -9.80 -18.58 3.66
C HIS A 84 -8.46 -18.19 4.29
N VAL A 85 -7.75 -17.28 3.61
CA VAL A 85 -6.49 -16.71 4.10
C VAL A 85 -6.84 -15.78 5.26
N ASN A 86 -5.90 -15.57 6.19
CA ASN A 86 -6.14 -14.76 7.36
C ASN A 86 -6.75 -13.37 6.98
N PRO A 87 -7.99 -13.07 7.39
CA PRO A 87 -8.66 -11.82 7.03
C PRO A 87 -7.97 -10.58 7.62
N GLN A 88 -7.09 -10.76 8.62
CA GLN A 88 -6.29 -9.69 9.21
C GLN A 88 -5.10 -9.28 8.33
N LEU A 89 -4.80 -9.98 7.24
CA LEU A 89 -3.66 -9.65 6.37
C LEU A 89 -3.83 -8.31 5.64
N LEU A 90 -5.02 -8.01 5.12
CA LEU A 90 -5.28 -6.73 4.44
C LEU A 90 -5.29 -5.54 5.42
N PRO A 91 -5.98 -5.60 6.58
CA PRO A 91 -5.85 -4.58 7.62
C PRO A 91 -4.40 -4.40 8.10
N SER A 92 -3.67 -5.49 8.33
CA SER A 92 -2.25 -5.44 8.71
C SER A 92 -1.39 -4.83 7.61
N TYR A 93 -1.75 -5.12 6.35
CA TYR A 93 -1.10 -4.53 5.18
C TYR A 93 -1.22 -3.00 5.20
N LEU A 94 -2.46 -2.51 5.30
CA LEU A 94 -2.76 -1.09 5.29
C LEU A 94 -2.19 -0.36 6.52
N ASN A 95 -2.21 -0.99 7.69
CA ASN A 95 -1.66 -0.41 8.92
C ASN A 95 -0.14 -0.27 8.87
N LEU A 96 0.57 -1.24 8.31
CA LEU A 96 2.02 -1.13 8.14
C LEU A 96 2.35 0.02 7.19
N PHE A 97 1.66 0.10 6.05
CA PHE A 97 1.87 1.18 5.08
C PHE A 97 1.65 2.55 5.73
N ARG A 98 0.52 2.72 6.44
CA ARG A 98 0.21 3.93 7.22
C ARG A 98 1.31 4.25 8.23
N THR A 99 1.84 3.26 8.95
CA THR A 99 2.91 3.45 9.93
C THR A 99 4.18 4.01 9.28
N TYR A 100 4.56 3.51 8.12
CA TYR A 100 5.70 4.04 7.36
C TYR A 100 5.42 5.46 6.86
N LEU A 101 4.23 5.75 6.36
CA LEU A 101 3.86 7.12 5.98
C LEU A 101 3.97 8.08 7.18
N THR A 102 3.52 7.68 8.36
CA THR A 102 3.59 8.52 9.56
C THR A 102 5.03 8.75 10.05
N ASN A 103 5.90 7.74 9.97
CA ASN A 103 7.24 7.81 10.56
C ASN A 103 8.32 8.29 9.61
N GLU A 104 8.18 8.01 8.31
CA GLU A 104 9.23 8.24 7.31
C GLU A 104 8.98 9.50 6.46
N LEU A 105 7.77 10.06 6.46
CA LEU A 105 7.50 11.33 5.80
C LEU A 105 7.85 12.52 6.71
N PRO A 106 8.28 13.66 6.13
CA PRO A 106 8.37 14.91 6.87
C PRO A 106 7.00 15.27 7.49
N PRO A 107 6.94 15.67 8.77
CA PRO A 107 5.70 15.88 9.51
C PRO A 107 4.69 16.80 8.83
N GLU A 108 5.18 17.80 8.10
CA GLU A 108 4.36 18.78 7.38
C GLU A 108 3.55 18.18 6.23
N TYR A 109 3.95 17.03 5.68
CA TYR A 109 3.26 16.36 4.57
C TYR A 109 2.45 15.13 5.00
N VAL A 110 2.69 14.60 6.20
CA VAL A 110 2.03 13.38 6.70
C VAL A 110 0.51 13.48 6.57
N ALA A 111 -0.09 14.58 7.02
CA ALA A 111 -1.55 14.74 7.00
C ALA A 111 -2.13 14.72 5.58
N GLU A 112 -1.49 15.39 4.63
CA GLU A 112 -1.93 15.45 3.22
C GLU A 112 -1.79 14.07 2.56
N VAL A 113 -0.64 13.40 2.74
CA VAL A 113 -0.41 12.07 2.15
C VAL A 113 -1.32 11.01 2.77
N LEU A 114 -1.57 11.05 4.09
CA LEU A 114 -2.51 10.15 4.74
C LEU A 114 -3.95 10.37 4.28
N ALA A 115 -4.36 11.61 4.00
CA ALA A 115 -5.68 11.87 3.45
C ALA A 115 -5.86 11.22 2.06
N VAL A 116 -4.83 11.29 1.21
CA VAL A 116 -4.84 10.61 -0.10
C VAL A 116 -4.82 9.09 0.06
N PHE A 117 -3.99 8.56 0.95
CA PHE A 117 -3.95 7.14 1.26
C PHE A 117 -5.30 6.62 1.74
N ASP A 118 -5.95 7.34 2.66
CA ASP A 118 -7.25 6.96 3.22
C ASP A 118 -8.34 6.95 2.15
N GLN A 119 -8.33 7.93 1.24
CA GLN A 119 -9.21 7.91 0.07
C GLN A 119 -8.93 6.73 -0.85
N ALA A 120 -7.65 6.40 -1.08
CA ALA A 120 -7.24 5.30 -1.96
C ALA A 120 -7.68 3.93 -1.43
N VAL A 121 -7.77 3.76 -0.10
CA VAL A 121 -8.04 2.46 0.54
C VAL A 121 -9.44 2.35 1.13
N ALA A 122 -10.19 3.44 1.26
CA ALA A 122 -11.57 3.43 1.75
C ALA A 122 -12.47 2.37 1.06
N PRO A 123 -12.44 2.16 -0.27
CA PRO A 123 -13.32 1.19 -0.90
C PRO A 123 -13.00 -0.29 -0.59
N VAL A 124 -11.79 -0.62 -0.11
CA VAL A 124 -11.46 -1.97 0.39
C VAL A 124 -11.77 -2.15 1.87
N LEU A 125 -11.95 -1.06 2.63
CA LEU A 125 -12.31 -1.09 4.04
C LEU A 125 -13.83 -1.11 4.30
N GLN A 126 -14.65 -0.79 3.29
CA GLN A 126 -16.12 -0.68 3.40
C GLN A 126 -16.88 -1.99 3.12
N VAL A 127 -16.19 -3.13 3.03
CA VAL A 127 -16.85 -4.42 2.80
C VAL A 127 -17.16 -5.07 4.14
N GLU A 128 -18.35 -4.76 4.68
CA GLU A 128 -19.06 -5.58 5.68
C GLU A 128 -19.99 -6.59 4.99
#